data_AF-A0AAX1SY35-F1
#
_entry.id   AF-A0AAX1SY35-F1
#
_cell.length_a   1.000
_cell.length_b   1.000
_cell.length_c   1.000
_cell.angle_alpha   90.00
_cell.angle_beta   90.00
_cell.angle_gamma   90.00
#
_symmetry.space_group_name_H-M   'P 1'
#
loop_
_entity.id
_entity.type
_entity.pdbx_description
1 polymer ?
#
loop_
_entity_poly.entity_id
_entity_poly.type
_entity_poly.pdbx_seq_one_letter_code
_entity_poly.pdbx_strand_id
1 'polypeptide(L)'
;QLTNIRQTARTSRKNEKNLHTWSFHRLAQFIEYKATLVGIKVEYVNPSYTSQTCPKCSEKNKAQDRKYKCQCGFEKHRDIVGAMNIRYATVIGGNSQSA
;
A
#
# COMPACT_ATOMS: atom_id res chain seq x y z
N GLN A 1 0.93 8.66 2.70
CA GLN A 1 2.31 8.66 2.14
C GLN A 1 3.14 7.59 2.82
N LEU A 2 4.12 6.97 2.14
CA LEU A 2 5.03 5.98 2.73
C LEU A 2 6.17 6.68 3.48
N THR A 3 6.14 6.66 4.82
CA THR A 3 7.15 7.29 5.69
C THR A 3 7.69 6.27 6.71
N ASN A 4 8.87 6.54 7.27
CA ASN A 4 9.49 5.76 8.37
C ASN A 4 9.71 4.25 8.12
N ILE A 5 9.56 3.78 6.87
CA ILE A 5 9.75 2.36 6.50
C ILE A 5 11.15 1.87 6.88
N ARG A 6 12.19 2.68 6.66
CA ARG A 6 13.58 2.30 6.97
C ARG A 6 13.88 2.22 8.47
N GLN A 7 13.08 2.88 9.30
CA GLN A 7 13.26 2.91 10.75
C GLN A 7 12.43 1.82 11.46
N THR A 8 11.28 1.46 10.90
CA THR A 8 10.31 0.56 11.54
C THR A 8 10.30 -0.85 10.96
N ALA A 9 10.85 -1.07 9.76
CA ALA A 9 10.86 -2.38 9.14
C ALA A 9 11.78 -3.36 9.91
N ARG A 10 11.26 -4.56 10.16
CA ARG A 10 12.09 -5.68 10.63
C ARG A 10 12.99 -6.15 9.49
N THR A 11 14.29 -5.91 9.62
CA THR A 11 15.30 -6.34 8.66
C THR A 11 15.94 -7.66 9.09
N SER A 12 16.46 -8.36 8.09
CA SER A 12 17.37 -9.49 8.18
C SER A 12 18.55 -9.18 7.26
N ARG A 13 19.71 -9.82 7.48
CA ARG A 13 20.88 -9.63 6.62
C ARG A 13 20.57 -9.79 5.12
N LYS A 14 19.59 -10.64 4.77
CA LYS A 14 19.17 -10.89 3.38
C LYS A 14 18.35 -9.75 2.76
N ASN A 15 17.55 -9.02 3.54
CA ASN A 15 16.62 -8.01 3.00
C ASN A 15 17.03 -6.55 3.30
N GLU A 16 18.02 -6.34 4.16
CA GLU A 16 18.52 -5.02 4.56
C GLU A 16 18.99 -4.20 3.34
N LYS A 17 19.85 -4.77 2.49
CA LYS A 17 20.32 -4.09 1.27
C LYS A 17 19.15 -3.68 0.36
N ASN A 18 18.15 -4.55 0.20
CA ASN A 18 16.99 -4.26 -0.64
C ASN A 18 16.16 -3.10 -0.06
N LEU A 19 16.00 -3.04 1.26
CA LEU A 19 15.27 -1.96 1.92
C LEU A 19 15.94 -0.59 1.72
N HIS A 20 17.27 -0.54 1.84
CA HIS A 20 18.03 0.71 1.74
C HIS A 20 18.23 1.16 0.29
N THR A 21 18.25 0.24 -0.67
CA THR A 21 18.34 0.56 -2.11
C THR A 21 16.99 0.91 -2.75
N TRP A 22 15.88 0.55 -2.10
CA TRP A 22 14.56 0.86 -2.63
C TRP A 22 14.25 2.36 -2.61
N SER A 23 13.99 2.92 -3.79
CA SER A 23 13.78 4.35 -4.06
C SER A 23 12.30 4.76 -4.06
N PHE A 24 11.49 4.21 -3.15
CA PHE A 24 10.03 4.43 -3.11
C PHE A 24 9.62 5.92 -3.04
N HIS A 25 10.36 6.75 -2.30
CA HIS A 25 10.07 8.19 -2.20
C HIS A 25 10.29 8.91 -3.55
N ARG A 26 11.41 8.63 -4.22
CA ARG A 26 11.70 9.20 -5.55
C ARG A 26 10.67 8.76 -6.59
N LEU A 27 10.24 7.49 -6.54
CA LEU A 27 9.18 7.00 -7.42
C LEU A 27 7.88 7.77 -7.20
N ALA A 28 7.46 7.97 -5.94
CA ALA A 28 6.26 8.75 -5.63
C ALA A 28 6.36 10.19 -6.14
N GLN A 29 7.50 10.86 -5.93
CA GLN A 29 7.76 12.21 -6.45
C GLN A 29 7.65 12.27 -7.98
N PHE A 30 8.21 11.29 -8.69
CA PHE A 30 8.12 11.25 -10.16
C PHE A 30 6.70 11.01 -10.67
N ILE A 31 5.90 10.19 -9.96
CA ILE A 31 4.49 10.00 -10.27
C ILE A 31 3.73 11.32 -10.09
N GLU A 32 3.91 11.98 -8.96
CA GLU A 32 3.25 13.25 -8.63
C GLU A 32 3.61 14.36 -9.62
N TYR A 33 4.89 14.51 -9.91
CA TYR A 33 5.37 15.47 -10.92
C TYR A 33 4.76 15.20 -12.31
N LYS A 34 4.86 13.96 -12.82
CA LYS A 34 4.36 13.63 -14.15
C LYS A 34 2.84 13.74 -14.26
N ALA A 35 2.11 13.35 -13.20
CA ALA A 35 0.66 13.48 -13.14
C ALA A 35 0.24 14.96 -13.17
N THR A 36 0.92 15.80 -12.37
CA THR A 36 0.66 17.25 -12.32
C THR A 36 0.87 17.92 -13.69
N LEU A 37 1.90 17.52 -14.44
CA LEU A 37 2.16 18.06 -15.79
C LEU A 37 1.01 17.85 -16.78
N VAL A 38 0.23 16.78 -16.61
CA VAL A 38 -0.92 16.46 -17.47
C VAL A 38 -2.27 16.76 -16.79
N GLY A 39 -2.25 17.48 -15.67
CA GLY A 39 -3.47 17.88 -14.94
C GLY A 39 -4.15 16.75 -14.16
N ILE A 40 -3.45 15.63 -13.89
CA ILE A 40 -3.99 14.53 -13.08
C ILE A 40 -3.70 14.81 -11.60
N LYS A 41 -4.75 14.86 -10.78
CA LYS A 41 -4.65 14.97 -9.33
C LYS A 41 -4.10 13.67 -8.73
N VAL A 42 -3.11 13.79 -7.85
CA VAL A 42 -2.59 12.67 -7.06
C VAL A 42 -3.05 12.81 -5.62
N GLU A 43 -3.57 11.72 -5.07
CA GLU A 43 -4.02 11.66 -3.69
C GLU A 43 -3.30 10.53 -2.96
N TYR A 44 -2.82 10.83 -1.75
CA TYR A 44 -2.16 9.84 -0.91
C TYR A 44 -3.17 9.17 0.01
N VAL A 45 -3.14 7.85 0.04
CA VAL A 45 -3.94 7.05 0.98
C VAL A 45 -3.11 6.54 2.15
N ASN A 46 -3.78 6.18 3.24
CA ASN A 46 -3.15 5.54 4.39
C ASN A 46 -2.72 4.12 3.98
N PRO A 47 -1.42 3.80 4.00
CA PRO A 47 -0.93 2.51 3.54
C PRO A 47 -1.28 1.36 4.51
N SER A 48 -1.69 1.67 5.74
CA SER A 48 -1.89 0.71 6.81
C SER A 48 -2.97 -0.31 6.46
N TYR A 49 -2.67 -1.59 6.68
CA TYR A 49 -3.58 -2.73 6.51
C TYR A 49 -4.18 -2.93 5.10
N THR A 50 -3.79 -2.14 4.10
CA THR A 50 -4.29 -2.24 2.72
C THR A 50 -4.11 -3.62 2.09
N SER A 51 -3.06 -4.36 2.42
CA SER A 51 -2.85 -5.74 1.93
C SER A 51 -3.40 -6.83 2.87
N GLN A 52 -4.05 -6.45 3.97
CA GLN A 52 -4.57 -7.35 5.00
C GLN A 52 -6.10 -7.31 5.09
N THR A 53 -6.73 -6.18 4.79
CA THR A 53 -8.19 -6.04 4.79
C THR A 53 -8.81 -6.77 3.60
N CYS A 54 -9.80 -7.62 3.85
CA CYS A 54 -10.53 -8.32 2.79
C CYS A 54 -11.42 -7.35 2.01
N PRO A 55 -11.31 -7.24 0.67
CA PRO A 55 -12.20 -6.38 -0.12
C PRO A 55 -13.66 -6.85 -0.15
N LYS A 56 -13.92 -8.11 0.25
CA LYS A 56 -15.26 -8.72 0.25
C LYS A 56 -15.98 -8.61 1.59
N CYS A 57 -15.28 -8.85 2.70
CA CYS A 57 -15.89 -8.92 4.04
C CYS A 57 -15.27 -7.96 5.05
N SER A 58 -14.31 -7.12 4.65
CA SER A 58 -13.62 -6.13 5.49
C SER A 58 -12.81 -6.68 6.68
N GLU A 59 -12.82 -7.99 6.90
CA GLU A 59 -12.05 -8.63 7.96
C GLU A 59 -10.55 -8.55 7.70
N LYS A 60 -9.75 -8.35 8.76
CA LYS A 60 -8.30 -8.29 8.66
C LYS A 60 -7.72 -9.69 8.68
N ASN A 61 -6.89 -9.98 7.70
CA ASN A 61 -6.21 -11.25 7.60
C ASN A 61 -4.77 -11.06 7.12
N LYS A 62 -3.83 -11.70 7.81
CA LYS A 62 -2.42 -11.63 7.46
C LYS A 62 -2.11 -12.65 6.36
N ALA A 63 -1.76 -12.17 5.17
CA ALA A 63 -1.26 -13.05 4.11
C ALA A 63 0.04 -13.75 4.57
N GLN A 64 0.11 -15.08 4.39
CA GLN A 64 1.31 -15.86 4.71
C GLN A 64 2.45 -15.59 3.72
N ASP A 65 2.11 -15.34 2.45
CA ASP A 65 3.07 -15.03 1.38
C ASP A 65 2.39 -14.15 0.30
N ARG A 66 2.70 -14.35 -0.99
CA ARG A 66 2.10 -13.69 -2.16
C ARG A 66 0.60 -13.94 -2.32
N LYS A 67 0.10 -15.06 -1.79
CA LYS A 67 -1.32 -15.43 -1.86
C LYS A 67 -2.08 -14.91 -0.63
N TYR A 68 -3.17 -14.19 -0.87
CA TYR A 68 -4.14 -13.76 0.12
C TYR A 68 -5.34 -14.70 0.09
N LYS A 69 -5.70 -15.28 1.24
CA LYS A 69 -6.85 -16.18 1.40
C LYS A 69 -7.64 -15.80 2.64
N CYS A 70 -8.84 -15.27 2.47
CA CYS A 70 -9.71 -14.89 3.59
C CYS A 70 -10.64 -16.04 4.01
N GLN A 71 -11.05 -16.05 5.27
CA GLN A 71 -12.02 -17.00 5.82
C GLN A 71 -13.39 -16.93 5.11
N CYS A 72 -13.74 -15.78 4.52
CA CYS A 72 -14.97 -15.63 3.73
C CYS A 72 -14.91 -16.25 2.31
N GLY A 73 -13.82 -16.98 2.01
CA GLY A 73 -13.58 -17.64 0.72
C GLY A 73 -12.98 -16.75 -0.38
N PHE A 74 -12.65 -15.49 -0.08
CA PHE A 74 -11.99 -14.61 -1.05
C PHE A 74 -10.51 -14.94 -1.19
N GLU A 75 -10.05 -15.22 -2.42
CA GLU A 75 -8.64 -15.51 -2.72
C GLU A 75 -8.11 -14.65 -3.86
N LYS A 76 -6.93 -14.04 -3.68
CA LYS A 76 -6.22 -13.30 -4.74
C LYS A 76 -4.74 -13.12 -4.41
N HIS A 77 -3.97 -12.51 -5.31
CA HIS A 77 -2.62 -12.05 -5.01
C HIS A 77 -2.65 -10.86 -4.03
N ARG A 78 -1.77 -10.85 -3.02
CA ARG A 78 -1.72 -9.83 -1.96
C ARG A 78 -1.58 -8.40 -2.49
N ASP A 79 -0.81 -8.24 -3.57
CA ASP A 79 -0.56 -6.91 -4.15
C ASP A 79 -1.81 -6.39 -4.88
N ILE A 80 -2.64 -7.30 -5.43
CA ILE A 80 -3.92 -6.93 -6.02
C ILE A 80 -4.92 -6.53 -4.93
N VAL A 81 -4.90 -7.22 -3.79
CA VAL A 81 -5.71 -6.83 -2.62
C VAL A 81 -5.32 -5.43 -2.13
N GLY A 82 -4.02 -5.17 -2.02
CA GLY A 82 -3.49 -3.84 -1.71
C GLY A 82 -4.00 -2.77 -2.67
N ALA A 83 -3.87 -3.00 -3.99
CA ALA A 83 -4.33 -2.07 -5.01
C ALA A 83 -5.86 -1.85 -4.98
N MET A 84 -6.65 -2.91 -4.74
CA MET A 84 -8.11 -2.79 -4.59
C MET A 84 -8.48 -1.90 -3.41
N ASN A 85 -7.87 -2.12 -2.25
CA ASN A 85 -8.16 -1.33 -1.06
C ASN A 85 -7.68 0.13 -1.21
N ILE A 86 -6.58 0.38 -1.90
CA ILE A 86 -6.14 1.74 -2.25
C ILE A 86 -7.19 2.42 -3.17
N ARG A 87 -7.71 1.70 -4.18
CA ARG A 87 -8.75 2.22 -5.08
C ARG A 87 -10.06 2.55 -4.36
N TYR A 88 -10.43 1.76 -3.36
CA TYR A 88 -11.67 1.96 -2.60
C TYR A 88 -11.52 2.90 -1.40
N ALA A 89 -10.30 3.31 -1.06
CA ALA A 89 -10.07 4.18 0.08
C ALA A 89 -10.72 5.56 -0.16
N THR A 90 -11.55 5.98 0.80
CA THR A 90 -12.11 7.33 0.80
C THR A 90 -11.04 8.34 1.18
N VAL A 91 -10.83 9.33 0.31
CA VAL A 91 -9.95 10.47 0.54
C VAL A 91 -10.83 11.71 0.66
N ILE A 92 -10.85 12.34 1.83
CA ILE A 92 -11.57 13.62 2.01
C ILE A 92 -10.53 14.75 1.98
N GLY A 93 -10.65 15.65 1.01
CA GLY A 93 -9.81 16.85 0.93
C GLY A 93 -8.31 16.55 0.77
N GLY A 94 -7.93 15.43 0.17
CA GLY A 94 -6.52 15.03 -0.01
C GLY A 94 -5.90 14.30 1.20
N ASN A 95 -6.67 14.11 2.28
CA ASN A 95 -6.29 13.27 3.40
C ASN A 95 -7.15 12.00 3.40
N SER A 96 -6.50 10.83 3.35
CA SER A 96 -7.21 9.56 3.58
C SER A 96 -7.88 9.57 4.93
N GLN A 97 -9.15 9.16 4.98
CA GLN A 97 -9.82 8.94 6.25
C GLN A 97 -9.06 7.87 7.04
N SER A 98 -8.81 8.15 8.31
CA SER A 98 -8.43 7.09 9.25
C SER A 98 -9.58 6.10 9.32
N ALA A 99 -9.29 4.83 9.05
CA ALA A 99 -10.21 3.73 9.26
C ALA A 99 -10.52 3.56 10.75
#